data_AF-A0A7D6BLN8-F1
#
_entry.id   AF-A0A7D6BLN8-F1
#
_cell.length_a   1.000
_cell.length_b   1.000
_cell.length_c   1.000
_cell.angle_alpha   90.00
_cell.angle_beta   90.00
_cell.angle_gamma   90.00
#
_symmetry.space_group_name_H-M   'P 1'
#
loop_
_entity.id
_entity.type
_entity.pdbx_description
1 polymer ?
#
loop_
_entity_poly.entity_id
_entity_poly.type
_entity_poly.pdbx_seq_one_letter_code
_entity_poly.pdbx_strand_id
1 'polypeptide(L)'
;MKYSYQFKEGVRAARAQGHDVDASFKDLSQVCRSINGKEISKAVQLLESAKLGEIPILFKKFNKKCGHRKELGGRRGRYPKKSARLVLEVLRNAMANARNIGLGEKLVVRHASANKQNIYPRIASKGRAMRANYETAKLEIVLEELK
;
A
#
# COMPACT_ATOMS: atom_id res chain seq x y z
N MET A 1 -12.89 -5.98 -13.25
CA MET A 1 -12.08 -6.15 -12.01
C MET A 1 -12.89 -5.69 -10.80
N LYS A 2 -13.04 -6.55 -9.78
CA LYS A 2 -13.85 -6.23 -8.57
C LYS A 2 -12.99 -5.49 -7.54
N TYR A 3 -13.54 -4.40 -6.99
CA TYR A 3 -12.97 -3.69 -5.86
C TYR A 3 -13.49 -4.30 -4.55
N SER A 4 -12.65 -4.33 -3.54
CA SER A 4 -13.06 -4.70 -2.19
C SER A 4 -13.89 -3.60 -1.53
N TYR A 5 -13.60 -2.34 -1.86
CA TYR A 5 -14.35 -1.20 -1.37
C TYR A 5 -15.67 -1.04 -2.14
N GLN A 6 -16.78 -1.00 -1.41
CA GLN A 6 -18.10 -0.70 -1.95
C GLN A 6 -18.45 0.77 -1.66
N PHE A 7 -18.88 1.49 -2.69
CA PHE A 7 -19.25 2.89 -2.58
C PHE A 7 -20.67 3.02 -2.03
N LYS A 8 -20.90 4.08 -1.27
CA LYS A 8 -22.27 4.55 -1.02
C LYS A 8 -22.78 5.24 -2.27
N GLU A 9 -24.07 5.12 -2.54
CA GLU A 9 -24.70 5.80 -3.67
C GLU A 9 -24.47 7.33 -3.59
N GLY A 10 -24.21 7.95 -4.73
CA GLY A 10 -23.96 9.40 -4.83
C GLY A 10 -22.54 9.87 -4.46
N VAL A 11 -21.64 8.99 -4.02
CA VAL A 11 -20.24 9.38 -3.71
C VAL A 11 -19.38 9.35 -4.97
N ARG A 12 -18.84 10.52 -5.35
CA ARG A 12 -17.81 10.62 -6.40
C ARG A 12 -16.46 10.20 -5.83
N ALA A 13 -15.82 9.25 -6.49
CA ALA A 13 -14.56 8.69 -6.04
C ALA A 13 -13.66 8.29 -7.22
N ALA A 14 -12.35 8.45 -7.04
CA ALA A 14 -11.35 7.97 -7.98
C ALA A 14 -10.76 6.66 -7.47
N ARG A 15 -10.43 5.75 -8.40
CA ARG A 15 -9.94 4.42 -8.07
C ARG A 15 -8.69 4.10 -8.87
N ALA A 16 -7.76 3.37 -8.25
CA ALA A 16 -6.65 2.75 -8.95
C ALA A 16 -6.35 1.38 -8.35
N GLN A 17 -5.90 0.47 -9.21
CA GLN A 17 -5.43 -0.86 -8.82
C GLN A 17 -4.04 -1.10 -9.40
N GLY A 18 -3.20 -1.79 -8.63
CA GLY A 18 -1.96 -2.38 -9.10
C GLY A 18 -2.11 -3.89 -9.06
N HIS A 19 -1.84 -4.57 -10.17
CA HIS A 19 -1.90 -6.02 -10.27
C HIS A 19 -0.50 -6.61 -10.44
N ASP A 20 -0.32 -7.83 -9.97
CA ASP A 20 0.91 -8.61 -10.08
C ASP A 20 2.14 -7.86 -9.56
N VAL A 21 1.93 -7.11 -8.48
CA VAL A 21 2.95 -6.31 -7.84
C VAL A 21 4.00 -7.22 -7.22
N ASP A 22 5.23 -7.13 -7.72
CA ASP A 22 6.40 -7.82 -7.16
C ASP A 22 6.83 -7.15 -5.84
N ALA A 23 6.06 -7.37 -4.77
CA ALA A 23 6.46 -7.00 -3.43
C ALA A 23 5.72 -7.86 -2.39
N SER A 24 6.32 -7.97 -1.21
CA SER A 24 5.70 -8.63 -0.08
C SER A 24 4.37 -7.99 0.28
N PHE A 25 3.28 -8.76 0.21
CA PHE A 25 1.95 -8.30 0.60
C PHE A 25 1.93 -7.78 2.05
N LYS A 26 2.80 -8.34 2.92
CA LYS A 26 2.88 -7.96 4.34
C LYS A 26 3.35 -6.52 4.49
N ASP A 27 4.39 -6.16 3.75
CA ASP A 27 4.97 -4.83 3.79
C ASP A 27 4.03 -3.83 3.11
N LEU A 28 3.50 -4.18 1.94
CA LEU A 28 2.48 -3.36 1.24
C LEU A 28 1.27 -3.09 2.14
N SER A 29 0.77 -4.10 2.85
CA SER A 29 -0.37 -3.94 3.78
C SER A 29 -0.08 -2.93 4.91
N GLN A 30 1.15 -2.88 5.43
CA GLN A 30 1.51 -1.88 6.44
C GLN A 30 1.63 -0.48 5.83
N VAL A 31 2.22 -0.36 4.64
CA VAL A 31 2.34 0.92 3.91
C VAL A 31 0.95 1.49 3.58
N CYS A 32 0.05 0.68 2.99
CA CYS A 32 -1.33 1.07 2.72
C CYS A 32 -2.06 1.53 3.98
N ARG A 33 -1.83 0.84 5.11
CA ARG A 33 -2.45 1.22 6.38
C ARG A 33 -1.94 2.56 6.92
N SER A 34 -0.69 2.93 6.65
CA SER A 34 -0.12 4.22 7.06
C SER A 34 -0.67 5.41 6.31
N ILE A 35 -1.15 5.22 5.07
CA ILE A 35 -1.76 6.29 4.26
C ILE A 35 -3.28 6.34 4.38
N ASN A 36 -3.92 5.28 4.87
CA ASN A 36 -5.37 5.20 4.96
C ASN A 36 -5.93 6.30 5.89
N GLY A 37 -6.89 7.09 5.40
CA GLY A 37 -7.49 8.22 6.10
C GLY A 37 -6.67 9.52 6.06
N LYS A 38 -5.54 9.56 5.34
CA LYS A 38 -4.75 10.77 5.17
C LYS A 38 -5.21 11.57 3.96
N GLU A 39 -5.06 12.89 4.06
CA GLU A 39 -5.10 13.80 2.93
C GLU A 39 -4.01 13.45 1.91
N ILE A 40 -4.31 13.64 0.62
CA ILE A 40 -3.44 13.23 -0.48
C ILE A 40 -2.04 13.81 -0.38
N SER A 41 -1.91 15.10 -0.01
CA SER A 41 -0.61 15.78 0.14
C SER A 41 0.26 15.11 1.21
N LYS A 42 -0.32 14.86 2.39
CA LYS A 42 0.36 14.17 3.50
C LYS A 42 0.70 12.72 3.17
N ALA A 43 -0.15 12.05 2.38
CA ALA A 43 0.10 10.68 1.94
C ALA A 43 1.29 10.61 0.97
N VAL A 44 1.36 11.53 0.00
CA VAL A 44 2.47 11.63 -0.95
C VAL A 44 3.78 11.92 -0.23
N GLN A 45 3.82 12.94 0.63
CA GLN A 45 5.01 13.28 1.42
C GLN A 45 5.52 12.09 2.24
N LEU A 46 4.61 11.40 2.95
CA LEU A 46 4.97 10.21 3.73
C LEU A 46 5.59 9.12 2.85
N LEU A 47 5.01 8.85 1.68
CA LEU A 47 5.50 7.81 0.77
C LEU A 47 6.84 8.18 0.12
N GLU A 48 7.07 9.47 -0.17
CA GLU A 48 8.33 9.96 -0.72
C GLU A 48 9.47 9.82 0.30
N SER A 49 9.28 10.28 1.54
CA SER A 49 10.27 10.06 2.62
C SER A 49 10.45 8.57 2.97
N ALA A 50 9.38 7.77 2.93
CA ALA A 50 9.48 6.32 3.16
C ALA A 50 10.21 5.58 2.02
N LYS A 51 10.08 6.05 0.78
CA LYS A 51 10.83 5.54 -0.39
C LYS A 51 12.34 5.78 -0.22
N LEU A 52 12.72 6.95 0.29
CA LEU A 52 14.12 7.29 0.61
C LEU A 52 14.62 6.52 1.84
N GLY A 53 13.72 6.17 2.75
CA GLY A 53 14.00 5.47 4.00
C GLY A 53 14.33 6.41 5.16
N GLU A 54 13.90 7.67 5.07
CA GLU A 54 14.04 8.68 6.11
C GLU A 54 13.03 8.44 7.24
N ILE A 55 11.81 8.02 6.87
CA ILE A 55 10.72 7.78 7.82
C ILE A 55 10.39 6.29 7.84
N PRO A 56 10.26 5.67 9.03
CA PRO A 56 9.88 4.29 9.17
C PRO A 56 8.37 4.15 9.05
N ILE A 57 7.95 3.01 8.52
CA ILE A 57 6.54 2.60 8.51
C ILE A 57 6.26 1.76 9.76
N LEU A 58 5.13 2.03 10.39
CA LEU A 58 4.67 1.30 11.57
C LEU A 58 4.16 -0.09 11.18
N PHE A 59 4.69 -1.13 11.80
CA PHE A 59 4.25 -2.51 11.58
C PHE A 59 3.34 -2.95 12.73
N LYS A 60 2.03 -2.95 12.50
CA LYS A 60 1.03 -3.38 13.49
C LYS A 60 0.81 -4.89 13.50
N LYS A 61 0.67 -5.53 12.32
CA LYS A 61 0.34 -6.97 12.21
C LYS A 61 1.56 -7.85 11.99
N PHE A 62 2.40 -7.53 11.01
CA PHE A 62 3.52 -8.37 10.58
C PHE A 62 4.83 -7.99 11.27
N ASN A 63 4.81 -7.84 12.60
CA ASN A 63 5.90 -7.25 13.38
C ASN A 63 6.78 -8.27 14.13
N LYS A 64 6.65 -9.57 13.83
CA LYS A 64 7.54 -10.59 14.41
C LYS A 64 8.99 -10.29 14.01
N LYS A 65 9.91 -10.37 14.99
CA LYS A 65 11.34 -10.06 14.79
C LYS A 65 11.59 -8.68 14.15
N CYS A 66 10.74 -7.70 14.45
CA CYS A 66 10.95 -6.30 14.06
C CYS A 66 11.48 -5.51 15.25
N GLY A 67 12.55 -4.75 15.03
CA GLY A 67 13.11 -3.85 16.04
C GLY A 67 12.18 -2.68 16.37
N HIS A 68 12.32 -2.17 17.59
CA HIS A 68 11.70 -0.92 18.02
C HIS A 68 12.37 0.28 17.34
N ARG A 69 11.60 1.32 17.03
CA ARG A 69 12.09 2.54 16.39
C ARG A 69 11.75 3.74 17.26
N LYS A 70 12.76 4.57 17.54
CA LYS A 70 12.61 5.80 18.34
C LYS A 70 11.62 6.77 17.68
N GLU A 71 11.71 6.93 16.36
CA GLU A 71 10.83 7.77 15.52
C GLU A 71 9.35 7.40 15.66
N LEU A 72 9.03 6.15 16.01
CA LEU A 72 7.66 5.67 16.21
C LEU A 72 7.26 5.60 17.69
N GLY A 73 7.99 6.28 18.58
CA GLY A 73 7.76 6.24 20.03
C GLY A 73 8.03 4.87 20.63
N GLY A 74 9.09 4.18 20.17
CA GLY A 74 9.44 2.83 20.65
C GLY A 74 8.61 1.70 20.04
N ARG A 75 7.69 2.00 19.11
CA ARG A 75 6.90 0.97 18.42
C ARG A 75 7.72 0.25 17.35
N ARG A 76 7.29 -0.96 16.99
CA ARG A 76 7.95 -1.79 15.96
C ARG A 76 7.69 -1.24 14.56
N GLY A 77 8.76 -1.05 13.79
CA GLY A 77 8.68 -0.53 12.42
C GLY A 77 9.88 -0.88 11.54
N ARG A 78 9.72 -0.70 10.23
CA ARG A 78 10.73 -0.97 9.20
C ARG A 78 10.70 0.10 8.11
N TYR A 79 11.68 0.07 7.20
CA TYR A 79 11.76 0.97 6.03
C TYR A 79 11.51 0.17 4.72
N PRO A 80 10.24 -0.09 4.36
CA PRO A 80 9.92 -0.88 3.16
C PRO A 80 10.01 -0.03 1.88
N LYS A 81 11.24 0.28 1.43
CA LYS A 81 11.50 1.17 0.29
C LYS A 81 10.81 0.75 -1.02
N LYS A 82 10.91 -0.54 -1.37
CA LYS A 82 10.27 -1.12 -2.57
C LYS A 82 8.74 -0.96 -2.53
N SER A 83 8.14 -1.32 -1.40
CA SER A 83 6.70 -1.23 -1.20
C SER A 83 6.19 0.21 -1.21
N ALA A 84 6.91 1.15 -0.58
CA ALA A 84 6.57 2.57 -0.59
C ALA A 84 6.58 3.16 -2.00
N ARG A 85 7.59 2.81 -2.81
CA ARG A 85 7.67 3.22 -4.22
C ARG A 85 6.46 2.74 -5.03
N LEU A 86 6.11 1.47 -4.93
CA LEU A 86 5.01 0.88 -5.71
C LEU A 86 3.64 1.46 -5.29
N VAL A 87 3.43 1.69 -3.99
CA VAL A 87 2.21 2.34 -3.51
C VAL A 87 2.12 3.79 -3.99
N LEU A 88 3.24 4.52 -4.04
CA LEU A 88 3.30 5.89 -4.56
C LEU A 88 2.91 5.95 -6.04
N GLU A 89 3.36 5.00 -6.85
CA GLU A 89 2.98 4.90 -8.27
C GLU A 89 1.47 4.68 -8.43
N VAL A 90 0.88 3.73 -7.69
CA VAL A 90 -0.57 3.49 -7.72
C VAL A 90 -1.35 4.72 -7.21
N LEU A 91 -0.83 5.42 -6.20
CA LEU A 91 -1.45 6.64 -5.68
C LEU A 91 -1.44 7.76 -6.72
N ARG A 92 -0.34 7.93 -7.46
CA ARG A 92 -0.24 8.90 -8.57
C ARG A 92 -1.23 8.58 -9.69
N ASN A 93 -1.44 7.31 -10.02
CA ASN A 93 -2.47 6.89 -10.96
C ASN A 93 -3.87 7.23 -10.45
N ALA A 94 -4.14 7.03 -9.15
CA ALA A 94 -5.42 7.41 -8.55
C ALA A 94 -5.66 8.93 -8.63
N MET A 95 -4.62 9.75 -8.43
CA MET A 95 -4.70 11.20 -8.58
C MET A 95 -4.98 11.61 -10.03
N ALA A 96 -4.33 10.97 -11.01
CA ALA A 96 -4.61 11.23 -12.42
C ALA A 96 -6.06 10.89 -12.78
N ASN A 97 -6.57 9.76 -12.28
CA ASN A 97 -7.97 9.38 -12.46
C ASN A 97 -8.92 10.38 -11.79
N ALA A 98 -8.56 10.91 -10.61
CA ALA A 98 -9.36 11.91 -9.91
C ALA A 98 -9.48 13.21 -10.71
N ARG A 99 -8.37 13.67 -11.32
CA ARG A 99 -8.35 14.83 -12.21
C ARG A 99 -9.23 14.61 -13.44
N ASN A 100 -9.15 13.43 -14.06
CA ASN A 100 -9.95 13.11 -15.24
C ASN A 100 -11.46 13.07 -14.95
N ILE A 101 -11.84 12.58 -13.77
CA ILE A 101 -13.24 12.58 -13.32
C ILE A 101 -13.70 13.98 -12.90
N GLY A 102 -12.78 14.92 -12.65
CA GLY A 102 -13.08 16.26 -12.14
C GLY A 102 -13.55 16.24 -10.69
N LEU A 103 -12.87 15.47 -9.82
CA LEU A 103 -13.02 15.62 -8.36
C LEU A 103 -12.29 16.88 -7.89
N GLY A 104 -12.77 17.49 -6.80
CA GLY A 104 -12.14 18.68 -6.22
C GLY A 104 -10.72 18.45 -5.70
N GLU A 105 -10.05 19.55 -5.35
CA GLU A 105 -8.64 19.55 -4.94
C GLU A 105 -8.39 18.85 -3.60
N LYS A 106 -9.39 18.85 -2.71
CA LYS A 106 -9.31 18.27 -1.37
C LYS A 106 -9.68 16.79 -1.39
N LEU A 107 -8.68 15.96 -1.67
CA LEU A 107 -8.82 14.50 -1.73
C LEU A 107 -8.27 13.81 -0.48
N VAL A 108 -8.98 12.80 -0.01
CA VAL A 108 -8.56 11.90 1.07
C VAL A 108 -8.47 10.47 0.57
N VAL A 109 -7.46 9.75 1.03
CA VAL A 109 -7.33 8.31 0.83
C VAL A 109 -8.37 7.61 1.72
N ARG A 110 -9.54 7.29 1.15
CA ARG A 110 -10.62 6.63 1.90
C ARG A 110 -10.31 5.17 2.16
N HIS A 111 -9.76 4.50 1.15
CA HIS A 111 -9.42 3.10 1.22
C HIS A 111 -8.07 2.86 0.54
N ALA A 112 -7.16 2.22 1.27
CA ALA A 112 -5.95 1.66 0.71
C ALA A 112 -5.76 0.25 1.27
N SER A 113 -5.63 -0.74 0.39
CA SER A 113 -5.41 -2.12 0.78
C SER A 113 -4.43 -2.84 -0.14
N ALA A 114 -3.84 -3.90 0.41
CA ALA A 114 -2.94 -4.80 -0.29
C ALA A 114 -3.33 -6.24 0.06
N ASN A 115 -3.55 -7.05 -0.97
CA ASN A 115 -3.95 -8.46 -0.84
C ASN A 115 -2.98 -9.36 -1.61
N LYS A 116 -2.83 -10.62 -1.18
CA LYS A 116 -2.12 -11.61 -2.00
C LYS A 116 -2.89 -11.82 -3.30
N GLN A 117 -2.17 -11.97 -4.40
CA GLN A 117 -2.76 -12.25 -5.72
C GLN A 117 -2.35 -13.65 -6.18
N ASN A 118 -1.13 -13.82 -6.70
CA ASN A 118 -0.67 -15.09 -7.23
C ASN A 118 0.47 -15.68 -6.38
N ILE A 119 0.54 -17.00 -6.31
CA ILE A 119 1.62 -17.74 -5.63
C ILE A 119 2.25 -18.67 -6.66
N TYR A 120 3.48 -18.37 -7.04
CA TYR A 120 4.26 -19.14 -7.99
C TYR A 120 5.22 -20.08 -7.25
N PRO A 121 5.07 -21.41 -7.41
CA PRO A 121 5.95 -22.36 -6.77
C PRO A 121 7.37 -22.25 -7.34
N ARG A 122 8.38 -22.29 -6.46
CA ARG A 122 9.78 -22.38 -6.86
C ARG A 122 10.31 -23.79 -6.68
N ILE A 123 11.27 -24.17 -7.52
CA ILE A 123 11.97 -25.47 -7.43
C ILE A 123 12.92 -25.42 -6.23
N ALA A 124 12.84 -26.44 -5.37
CA ALA A 124 13.81 -26.65 -4.29
C ALA A 124 14.96 -27.54 -4.78
N SER A 125 16.12 -27.43 -4.13
CA SER A 125 17.20 -28.39 -4.30
C SER A 125 16.72 -29.82 -4.01
N LYS A 126 17.31 -30.81 -4.69
CA LYS A 126 16.99 -32.23 -4.49
C LYS A 126 17.05 -32.58 -2.98
N GLY A 127 16.06 -33.34 -2.50
CA GLY A 127 15.98 -33.78 -1.10
C GLY A 127 15.33 -32.82 -0.10
N ARG A 128 14.88 -31.62 -0.51
CA ARG A 128 14.15 -30.69 0.39
C ARG A 128 12.65 -30.61 0.05
N ALA A 129 11.81 -30.75 1.07
CA ALA A 129 10.35 -30.62 0.93
C ALA A 129 9.86 -29.14 0.93
N MET A 130 10.50 -28.27 1.72
CA MET A 130 10.03 -26.90 1.94
C MET A 130 10.48 -25.94 0.83
N ARG A 131 9.53 -25.15 0.30
CA ARG A 131 9.72 -24.22 -0.82
C ARG A 131 9.43 -22.77 -0.39
N ALA A 132 10.26 -21.84 -0.82
CA ALA A 132 9.98 -20.40 -0.72
C ALA A 132 9.30 -19.95 -2.01
N ASN A 133 7.97 -19.88 -2.00
CA ASN A 133 7.20 -19.48 -3.18
C ASN A 133 7.38 -17.98 -3.46
N TYR A 134 7.28 -17.63 -4.74
CA TYR A 134 7.19 -16.23 -5.16
C TYR A 134 5.73 -15.79 -5.06
N GLU A 135 5.45 -14.74 -4.30
CA GLU A 135 4.09 -14.23 -4.13
C GLU A 135 4.00 -12.84 -4.77
N THR A 136 2.96 -12.62 -5.57
CA THR A 136 2.58 -11.28 -6.04
C THR A 136 1.42 -10.74 -5.22
N ALA A 137 1.27 -9.42 -5.24
CA ALA A 137 0.21 -8.73 -4.52
C ALA A 137 -0.65 -7.88 -5.46
N LYS A 138 -1.91 -7.71 -5.06
CA LYS A 138 -2.83 -6.72 -5.61
C LYS A 138 -2.89 -5.52 -4.68
N LEU A 139 -2.75 -4.33 -5.24
CA LEU A 139 -2.97 -3.05 -4.57
C LEU A 139 -4.29 -2.43 -5.00
N GLU A 140 -4.97 -1.79 -4.07
CA GLU A 140 -6.22 -1.09 -4.32
C GLU A 140 -6.20 0.23 -3.53
N ILE A 141 -6.42 1.34 -4.23
CA ILE A 141 -6.50 2.68 -3.65
C ILE A 141 -7.77 3.36 -4.16
N VAL A 142 -8.50 3.98 -3.24
CA VAL A 142 -9.69 4.77 -3.51
C VAL A 142 -9.52 6.14 -2.86
N LEU A 143 -9.74 7.17 -3.66
CA LEU A 143 -9.77 8.56 -3.24
C LEU A 143 -11.21 9.05 -3.24
N GLU A 144 -11.56 9.79 -2.20
CA GLU A 144 -12.84 10.48 -2.09
C GLU A 144 -12.59 11.97 -1.81
N GLU A 145 -13.53 12.79 -2.21
CA GLU A 145 -13.54 14.22 -1.88
C GLU A 145 -13.87 14.41 -0.40
N LEU A 146 -13.16 15.33 0.26
CA LEU A 146 -13.49 15.74 1.61
C LEU A 146 -14.80 16.54 1.58
N LYS A 147 -15.80 16.10 2.35
CA LYS A 147 -17.01 16.90 2.60
C LYS A 147 -16.72 18.10 3.47
#